data_AF-A0A2P2KMK4-F1
#
_entry.id   AF-A0A2P2KMK4-F1
#
_cell.length_a   1.000
_cell.length_b   1.000
_cell.length_c   1.000
_cell.angle_alpha   90.00
_cell.angle_beta   90.00
_cell.angle_gamma   90.00
#
_symmetry.space_group_name_H-M   'P 1'
#
loop_
_entity.id
_entity.type
_entity.pdbx_description
1 polymer ?
#
loop_
_entity_poly.entity_id
_entity_poly.type
_entity_poly.pdbx_seq_one_letter_code
_entity_poly.pdbx_strand_id
1 'polypeptide(L)'
;MQHFSPANGHGKVIFAHLLAASLLGFMASTVVATRHYLRKKSTAKRDPNIIPRLDRTESGRVGRLERFSHYVARQMGFADPSDCPQLCKSAYDYLKRSPGCEDNIYEFLADEPEANSLYVKLIEELERCILSYFGFHWNQASVIISQVGSSFSHLD
;
A
#
# COMPACT_ATOMS: atom_id res chain seq x y z
N MET A 1 45.11 54.25 -29.93
CA MET A 1 45.72 53.00 -29.42
C MET A 1 45.29 52.89 -27.97
N GLN A 2 44.46 51.98 -27.48
CA GLN A 2 44.05 50.65 -27.93
C GLN A 2 42.52 50.49 -27.78
N HIS A 3 41.94 49.70 -28.68
CA HIS A 3 40.57 49.20 -28.64
C HIS A 3 40.58 47.92 -27.81
N PHE A 4 39.71 47.80 -26.80
CA PHE A 4 39.34 46.50 -26.23
C PHE A 4 37.84 46.49 -25.94
N SER A 5 37.13 45.66 -26.71
CA SER A 5 35.67 45.50 -26.69
C SER A 5 35.19 44.72 -25.46
N PRO A 6 33.94 44.94 -25.01
CA PRO A 6 33.41 44.31 -23.81
C PRO A 6 32.79 42.93 -24.12
N ALA A 7 33.24 41.89 -23.44
CA ALA A 7 32.61 40.56 -23.47
C ALA A 7 31.37 40.55 -22.54
N ASN A 8 30.24 41.10 -23.01
CA ASN A 8 29.00 41.27 -22.24
C ASN A 8 27.89 40.29 -22.69
N GLY A 9 28.19 38.98 -22.74
CA GLY A 9 27.26 37.94 -23.23
C GLY A 9 26.94 36.81 -22.25
N HIS A 10 27.87 36.44 -21.36
CA HIS A 10 27.77 35.18 -20.61
C HIS A 10 26.98 35.29 -19.30
N GLY A 11 27.00 36.44 -18.62
CA GLY A 11 26.33 36.61 -17.32
C GLY A 11 24.80 36.58 -17.40
N LYS A 12 24.22 37.07 -18.50
CA LYS A 12 22.76 37.12 -18.71
C LYS A 12 22.15 35.73 -18.97
N VAL A 13 22.90 34.85 -19.64
CA VAL A 13 22.45 33.48 -19.96
C VAL A 13 22.43 32.60 -18.71
N ILE A 14 23.45 32.74 -17.85
CA ILE A 14 23.53 32.01 -16.57
C ILE A 14 22.38 32.41 -15.64
N PHE A 15 22.05 33.70 -15.56
CA PHE A 15 20.92 34.17 -14.74
C PHE A 15 19.56 33.70 -15.27
N ALA A 16 19.39 33.65 -16.60
CA ALA A 16 18.18 33.12 -17.21
C ALA A 16 18.00 31.60 -16.96
N HIS A 17 19.09 30.83 -16.95
CA HIS A 17 19.05 29.40 -16.60
C HIS A 17 18.81 29.17 -15.09
N LEU A 18 19.37 30.01 -14.22
CA LEU A 18 19.15 29.95 -12.77
C LEU A 18 17.69 30.28 -12.38
N LEU A 19 17.04 31.20 -13.11
CA LEU A 19 15.62 31.54 -12.94
C LEU A 19 14.68 30.47 -13.49
N ALA A 20 15.05 29.78 -14.58
CA ALA A 20 14.27 28.66 -15.11
C ALA A 20 14.30 27.43 -14.20
N ALA A 21 15.35 27.26 -13.38
CA ALA A 21 15.51 26.11 -12.48
C ALA A 21 14.92 26.30 -11.07
N SER A 22 14.40 27.48 -10.71
CA SER A 22 14.02 27.82 -9.32
C SER A 22 12.52 28.05 -9.06
N LEU A 23 11.63 27.64 -9.97
CA LEU A 23 10.18 27.70 -9.78
C LEU A 23 9.52 26.33 -9.48
N LEU A 24 10.21 25.45 -8.74
CA LEU A 24 9.61 24.25 -8.13
C LEU A 24 9.34 24.45 -6.64
N GLY A 25 8.72 25.56 -6.28
CA GLY A 25 8.56 25.90 -4.86
C GLY A 25 7.48 26.92 -4.55
N PHE A 26 6.25 26.77 -5.05
CA PHE A 26 5.08 27.42 -4.40
C PHE A 26 3.71 26.90 -4.87
N MET A 27 3.46 25.59 -4.91
CA MET A 27 2.09 25.05 -5.16
C MET A 27 1.64 24.05 -4.09
N ALA A 28 2.15 24.18 -2.86
CA ALA A 28 1.72 23.30 -1.77
C ALA A 28 0.24 23.55 -1.39
N SER A 29 -0.22 24.79 -1.36
CA SER A 29 -1.59 25.12 -0.93
C SER A 29 -2.66 24.69 -1.93
N THR A 30 -2.41 24.86 -3.23
CA THR A 30 -3.34 24.46 -4.30
C THR A 30 -3.40 22.94 -4.44
N VAL A 31 -2.27 22.23 -4.34
CA VAL A 31 -2.24 20.76 -4.35
C VAL A 31 -2.92 20.17 -3.11
N VAL A 32 -2.73 20.76 -1.93
CA VAL A 32 -3.40 20.30 -0.70
C VAL A 32 -4.91 20.55 -0.74
N ALA A 33 -5.34 21.75 -1.16
CA ALA A 33 -6.76 22.09 -1.25
C ALA A 33 -7.50 21.24 -2.30
N THR A 34 -6.89 21.04 -3.48
CA THR A 34 -7.45 20.17 -4.53
C THR A 34 -7.52 18.71 -4.08
N ARG A 35 -6.49 18.16 -3.42
CA ARG A 35 -6.55 16.81 -2.83
C ARG A 35 -7.64 16.69 -1.77
N HIS A 36 -7.80 17.68 -0.88
CA HIS A 36 -8.87 17.67 0.12
C HIS A 36 -10.27 17.74 -0.50
N TYR A 37 -10.45 18.57 -1.52
CA TYR A 37 -11.71 18.69 -2.25
C TYR A 37 -12.06 17.41 -3.02
N LEU A 38 -11.10 16.82 -3.74
CA LEU A 38 -11.27 15.54 -4.45
C LEU A 38 -11.56 14.39 -3.47
N ARG A 39 -10.92 14.37 -2.31
CA ARG A 39 -11.17 13.38 -1.25
C ARG A 39 -12.56 13.52 -0.63
N LYS A 40 -13.09 14.75 -0.53
CA LYS A 40 -14.48 15.03 -0.13
C LYS A 40 -15.51 14.68 -1.21
N LYS A 41 -15.15 14.89 -2.48
CA LYS A 41 -16.03 14.66 -3.65
C LYS A 41 -16.06 13.20 -4.11
N SER A 42 -15.07 12.40 -3.72
CA SER A 42 -15.11 10.95 -3.91
C SER A 42 -16.22 10.34 -3.03
N THR A 43 -17.43 10.35 -3.58
CA THR A 43 -18.57 9.56 -3.13
C THR A 43 -18.53 8.16 -3.76
N ALA A 44 -17.33 7.61 -3.96
CA ALA A 44 -17.21 6.20 -4.28
C ALA A 44 -17.95 5.44 -3.17
N LYS A 45 -19.03 4.74 -3.52
CA LYS A 45 -19.70 3.82 -2.60
C LYS A 45 -18.63 2.83 -2.17
N ARG A 46 -18.10 3.05 -0.97
CA ARG A 46 -17.16 2.14 -0.35
C ARG A 46 -17.96 0.89 -0.09
N ASP A 47 -17.69 -0.15 -0.87
CA ASP A 47 -18.13 -1.48 -0.49
C ASP A 47 -17.52 -1.76 0.89
N PRO A 48 -18.31 -1.89 1.97
CA PRO A 48 -17.76 -2.18 3.28
C PRO A 48 -16.98 -3.50 3.28
N ASN A 49 -17.23 -4.38 2.30
CA ASN A 49 -16.54 -5.65 2.16
C ASN A 49 -15.10 -5.53 1.63
N ILE A 50 -14.69 -4.45 0.96
CA ILE A 50 -13.27 -4.32 0.54
C ILE A 50 -12.39 -3.69 1.63
N ILE A 51 -12.99 -3.13 2.67
CA ILE A 51 -12.26 -2.41 3.71
C ILE A 51 -11.88 -3.39 4.83
N PRO A 52 -10.59 -3.43 5.26
CA PRO A 52 -10.21 -4.17 6.44
C PRO A 52 -10.99 -3.68 7.66
N ARG A 53 -11.59 -4.61 8.41
CA ARG A 53 -12.40 -4.25 9.58
C ARG A 53 -11.50 -3.65 10.65
N LEU A 54 -11.93 -2.54 11.23
CA LEU A 54 -11.19 -1.86 12.29
C LEU A 54 -12.07 -1.79 13.53
N ASP A 55 -11.73 -2.60 14.52
CA ASP A 55 -12.38 -2.55 15.82
C ASP A 55 -11.90 -1.30 16.55
N ARG A 56 -12.84 -0.58 17.15
CA ARG A 56 -12.54 0.55 18.04
C ARG A 56 -12.85 0.15 19.46
N THR A 57 -12.02 0.59 20.39
CA THR A 57 -12.29 0.47 21.82
C THR A 57 -13.53 1.29 22.19
N GLU A 58 -14.11 1.04 23.36
CA GLU A 58 -15.25 1.83 23.89
C GLU A 58 -14.98 3.34 23.93
N SER A 59 -13.72 3.72 24.15
CA SER A 59 -13.25 5.12 24.13
C SER A 59 -13.18 5.75 22.73
N GLY A 60 -13.48 4.99 21.68
CA GLY A 60 -13.34 5.41 20.28
C GLY A 60 -11.89 5.38 19.74
N ARG A 61 -10.90 5.07 20.59
CA ARG A 61 -9.51 4.83 20.15
C ARG A 61 -9.44 3.59 19.26
N VAL A 62 -8.52 3.61 18.31
CA VAL A 62 -8.18 2.46 17.45
C VAL A 62 -7.91 1.26 18.35
N GLY A 63 -8.70 0.20 18.18
CA GLY A 63 -8.55 -1.05 18.92
C GLY A 63 -7.67 -1.99 18.13
N ARG A 64 -8.29 -2.92 17.40
CA ARG A 64 -7.60 -3.97 16.66
C ARG A 64 -7.99 -3.93 15.19
N LEU A 65 -7.01 -3.96 14.30
CA LEU A 65 -7.29 -4.19 12.89
C LEU A 65 -7.56 -5.68 12.66
N GLU A 66 -8.48 -6.00 11.75
CA GLU A 66 -8.64 -7.35 11.19
C GLU A 66 -7.28 -7.92 10.81
N ARG A 67 -6.97 -9.16 11.20
CA ARG A 67 -5.70 -9.80 10.82
C ARG A 67 -5.63 -9.93 9.30
N PHE A 68 -4.46 -9.72 8.72
CA PHE A 68 -4.29 -9.78 7.25
C PHE A 68 -4.79 -11.10 6.65
N SER A 69 -4.47 -12.24 7.25
CA SER A 69 -4.94 -13.55 6.78
C SER A 69 -6.46 -13.68 6.80
N HIS A 70 -7.13 -13.11 7.82
CA HIS A 70 -8.59 -13.11 7.92
C HIS A 70 -9.21 -12.18 6.87
N TYR A 71 -8.57 -11.03 6.63
CA TYR A 71 -8.96 -10.11 5.56
C TYR A 71 -8.89 -10.81 4.19
N VAL A 72 -7.80 -11.52 3.89
CA VAL A 72 -7.64 -12.29 2.63
C VAL A 72 -8.71 -13.38 2.51
N ALA A 73 -8.94 -14.18 3.56
CA ALA A 73 -9.99 -15.19 3.55
C ALA A 73 -11.36 -14.60 3.16
N ARG A 74 -11.70 -13.45 3.75
CA ARG A 74 -12.94 -12.74 3.43
C ARG A 74 -12.97 -12.16 2.02
N GLN A 75 -11.85 -11.64 1.50
CA GLN A 75 -11.76 -11.18 0.10
C GLN A 75 -11.94 -12.33 -0.89
N MET A 76 -11.50 -13.53 -0.52
CA MET A 76 -11.67 -14.76 -1.31
C MET A 76 -13.05 -15.40 -1.14
N GLY A 77 -13.95 -14.83 -0.33
CA GLY A 77 -15.32 -15.30 -0.15
C GLY A 77 -15.51 -16.32 0.99
N PHE A 78 -14.49 -16.60 1.79
CA PHE A 78 -14.65 -17.44 2.99
C PHE A 78 -15.32 -16.65 4.12
N ALA A 79 -16.31 -17.27 4.76
CA ALA A 79 -17.03 -16.66 5.88
C ALA A 79 -16.22 -16.75 7.19
N ASP A 80 -15.57 -17.90 7.42
CA ASP A 80 -14.67 -18.11 8.55
C ASP A 80 -13.24 -18.43 8.05
N PRO A 81 -12.19 -17.74 8.55
CA PRO A 81 -10.81 -18.11 8.25
C PRO A 81 -10.44 -19.55 8.65
N SER A 82 -11.18 -20.20 9.56
CA SER A 82 -10.98 -21.63 9.87
C SER A 82 -11.30 -22.56 8.71
N ASP A 83 -12.08 -22.09 7.73
CA ASP A 83 -12.46 -22.87 6.55
C ASP A 83 -11.32 -22.93 5.52
N CYS A 84 -10.32 -22.04 5.62
CA CYS A 84 -9.18 -21.96 4.70
C CYS A 84 -7.84 -21.75 5.42
N PRO A 85 -7.45 -22.66 6.34
CA PRO A 85 -6.28 -22.48 7.20
C PRO A 85 -4.96 -22.42 6.41
N GLN A 86 -4.84 -23.20 5.33
CA GLN A 86 -3.66 -23.18 4.47
C GLN A 86 -3.54 -21.86 3.71
N LEU A 87 -4.63 -21.36 3.12
CA LEU A 87 -4.66 -20.03 2.50
C LEU A 87 -4.27 -18.93 3.51
N CYS A 88 -4.82 -19.00 4.73
CA CYS A 88 -4.51 -18.05 5.79
C CYS A 88 -3.02 -18.05 6.16
N LYS A 89 -2.41 -19.24 6.27
CA LYS A 89 -0.97 -19.38 6.53
C LYS A 89 -0.16 -18.80 5.37
N SER A 90 -0.46 -19.22 4.14
CA SER A 90 0.23 -18.75 2.94
C SER A 90 0.15 -17.24 2.77
N ALA A 91 -1.01 -16.63 2.99
CA ALA A 91 -1.18 -15.17 2.95
C ALA A 91 -0.32 -14.45 3.98
N TYR A 92 -0.25 -14.99 5.21
CA TYR A 92 0.56 -14.40 6.27
C TYR A 92 2.07 -14.54 5.98
N ASP A 93 2.51 -15.71 5.55
CA ASP A 93 3.90 -15.98 5.17
C ASP A 93 4.34 -15.09 4.00
N TYR A 94 3.45 -14.88 3.02
CA TYR A 94 3.68 -13.98 1.89
C TYR A 94 3.81 -12.51 2.33
N LEU A 95 2.90 -12.03 3.18
CA LEU A 95 2.99 -10.67 3.75
C LEU A 95 4.30 -10.45 4.50
N LYS A 96 4.77 -11.47 5.23
CA LYS A 96 6.04 -11.44 5.97
C LYS A 96 7.26 -11.57 5.07
N ARG A 97 7.08 -11.93 3.79
CA ARG A 97 8.17 -12.32 2.89
C ARG A 97 9.01 -13.44 3.52
N SER A 98 8.36 -14.41 4.17
CA SER A 98 9.02 -15.57 4.76
C SER A 98 9.77 -16.35 3.67
N PRO A 99 10.96 -16.92 3.94
CA PRO A 99 11.67 -17.75 2.97
C PRO A 99 10.79 -18.90 2.46
N GLY A 100 10.77 -19.12 1.14
CA GLY A 100 9.99 -20.19 0.51
C GLY A 100 8.47 -19.95 0.49
N CYS A 101 7.97 -18.75 0.84
CA CYS A 101 6.52 -18.50 0.88
C CYS A 101 5.84 -18.68 -0.49
N GLU A 102 6.50 -18.31 -1.59
CA GLU A 102 5.98 -18.51 -2.95
C GLU A 102 5.94 -19.99 -3.34
N ASP A 103 6.96 -20.75 -3.00
CA ASP A 103 6.99 -22.21 -3.23
C ASP A 103 5.87 -22.90 -2.44
N ASN A 104 5.66 -22.52 -1.18
CA ASN A 104 4.57 -23.05 -0.36
C ASN A 104 3.17 -22.70 -0.92
N ILE A 105 3.02 -21.53 -1.54
CA ILE A 105 1.78 -21.14 -2.23
C ILE A 105 1.56 -22.02 -3.46
N TYR A 106 2.63 -22.29 -4.22
CA TYR A 106 2.54 -23.17 -5.37
C TYR A 106 2.19 -24.60 -4.97
N GLU A 107 2.85 -25.14 -3.94
CA GLU A 107 2.57 -26.47 -3.39
C GLU A 107 1.11 -26.60 -2.93
N PHE A 108 0.57 -25.57 -2.26
CA PHE A 108 -0.84 -25.52 -1.86
C PHE A 108 -1.81 -25.68 -3.05
N LEU A 109 -1.43 -25.24 -4.25
CA LEU A 109 -2.25 -25.29 -5.46
C LEU A 109 -1.91 -26.46 -6.38
N ALA A 110 -0.92 -27.29 -6.04
CA ALA A 110 -0.33 -28.25 -6.97
C ALA A 110 -1.32 -29.32 -7.47
N ASP A 111 -2.30 -29.67 -6.63
CA ASP A 111 -3.34 -30.66 -6.96
C ASP A 111 -4.51 -30.06 -7.75
N GLU A 112 -4.57 -28.73 -7.89
CA GLU A 112 -5.66 -28.06 -8.59
C GLU A 112 -5.45 -28.04 -10.11
N PRO A 113 -6.53 -28.17 -10.90
CA PRO A 113 -6.46 -27.92 -12.34
C PRO A 113 -5.92 -26.52 -12.60
N GLU A 114 -5.04 -26.39 -13.59
CA GLU A 114 -4.42 -25.11 -13.95
C GLU A 114 -3.62 -24.46 -12.81
N ALA A 115 -2.98 -25.26 -11.94
CA ALA A 115 -2.16 -24.78 -10.81
C ALA A 115 -1.27 -23.56 -11.13
N ASN A 116 -0.60 -23.56 -12.28
CA ASN A 116 0.23 -22.42 -12.73
C ASN A 116 -0.59 -21.13 -12.90
N SER A 117 -1.79 -21.20 -13.48
CA SER A 117 -2.67 -20.04 -13.64
C SER A 117 -3.23 -19.57 -12.30
N LEU A 118 -3.65 -20.51 -11.45
CA LEU A 118 -4.15 -20.22 -10.11
C LEU A 118 -3.08 -19.56 -9.24
N TYR A 119 -1.84 -20.04 -9.33
CA TYR A 119 -0.70 -19.47 -8.62
C TYR A 119 -0.53 -17.98 -8.97
N VAL A 120 -0.44 -17.66 -10.27
CA VAL A 120 -0.30 -16.27 -10.73
C VAL A 120 -1.46 -15.40 -10.24
N LYS A 121 -2.70 -15.88 -10.37
CA LYS A 121 -3.90 -15.15 -9.91
C LYS A 121 -3.87 -14.93 -8.40
N LEU A 122 -3.50 -15.95 -7.62
CA LEU A 122 -3.45 -15.86 -6.17
C LEU A 122 -2.38 -14.84 -5.72
N ILE A 123 -1.20 -14.85 -6.33
CA ILE A 123 -0.16 -13.84 -6.05
C ILE A 123 -0.66 -12.43 -6.38
N GLU A 124 -1.33 -12.24 -7.52
CA GLU A 124 -1.91 -10.95 -7.88
C GLU A 124 -2.96 -10.47 -6.88
N GLU A 125 -3.85 -11.37 -6.42
CA GLU A 125 -4.86 -11.02 -5.41
C GLU A 125 -4.21 -10.74 -4.05
N LEU A 126 -3.15 -11.47 -3.66
CA LEU A 126 -2.41 -11.19 -2.44
C LEU A 126 -1.76 -9.80 -2.48
N GLU A 127 -1.13 -9.41 -3.58
CA GLU A 127 -0.56 -8.07 -3.76
C GLU A 127 -1.64 -6.97 -3.71
N ARG A 128 -2.80 -7.18 -4.36
CA ARG A 128 -3.95 -6.25 -4.26
C ARG A 128 -4.50 -6.18 -2.84
N CYS A 129 -4.54 -7.31 -2.13
CA CYS A 129 -4.95 -7.38 -0.73
C CYS A 129 -3.99 -6.61 0.16
N ILE A 130 -2.66 -6.74 -0.01
CA ILE A 130 -1.64 -5.99 0.74
C ILE A 130 -1.85 -4.49 0.54
N LEU A 131 -1.95 -4.04 -0.72
CA LEU A 131 -2.13 -2.62 -1.04
C LEU A 131 -3.43 -2.05 -0.43
N SER A 132 -4.53 -2.79 -0.54
CA SER A 132 -5.81 -2.39 0.03
C SER A 132 -5.76 -2.36 1.55
N TYR A 133 -5.13 -3.36 2.15
CA TYR A 133 -5.05 -3.54 3.61
C TYR A 133 -4.36 -2.35 4.28
N PHE A 134 -3.24 -1.89 3.74
CA PHE A 134 -2.55 -0.69 4.24
C PHE A 134 -3.17 0.61 3.74
N GLY A 135 -3.72 0.64 2.53
CA GLY A 135 -4.23 1.84 1.88
C GLY A 135 -5.45 2.45 2.56
N PHE A 136 -6.41 1.63 3.01
CA PHE A 136 -7.65 2.12 3.63
C PHE A 136 -7.43 2.82 4.98
N HIS A 137 -6.40 2.39 5.72
CA HIS A 137 -6.08 2.90 7.05
C HIS A 137 -4.66 3.47 7.09
N TRP A 138 -4.21 4.14 6.01
CA TRP A 138 -2.85 4.67 5.89
C TRP A 138 -2.44 5.59 7.04
N ASN A 139 -3.38 6.35 7.61
CA ASN A 139 -3.14 7.20 8.79
C ASN A 139 -2.81 6.41 10.07
N GLN A 140 -3.00 5.10 10.05
CA GLN A 140 -2.71 4.16 11.13
C GLN A 140 -1.63 3.15 10.72
N ALA A 141 -0.94 3.36 9.58
CA ALA A 141 0.02 2.39 9.03
C ALA A 141 1.07 1.92 10.05
N SER A 142 1.56 2.80 10.93
CA SER A 142 2.50 2.43 12.01
C SER A 142 1.91 1.39 12.97
N VAL A 143 0.66 1.58 13.41
CA VAL A 143 -0.06 0.64 14.28
C VAL A 143 -0.26 -0.71 13.58
N ILE A 144 -0.62 -0.67 12.29
CA ILE A 144 -0.86 -1.86 11.47
C ILE A 144 0.44 -2.68 11.33
N ILE A 145 1.55 -2.01 11.02
CA ILE A 145 2.86 -2.66 10.90
C ILE A 145 3.27 -3.28 12.23
N SER A 146 3.08 -2.59 13.36
CA SER A 146 3.39 -3.14 14.68
C SER A 146 2.53 -4.37 15.03
N GLN A 147 1.25 -4.38 14.65
CA GLN A 147 0.34 -5.52 14.89
C GLN A 147 0.75 -6.75 14.07
N VAL A 148 1.08 -6.56 12.79
CA VAL A 148 1.63 -7.62 11.92
C VAL A 148 2.97 -8.13 12.46
N GLY A 149 3.78 -7.25 13.04
CA GLY A 149 5.01 -7.61 13.75
C GLY A 149 4.76 -8.48 14.98
N SER A 150 3.82 -8.09 15.84
CA SER A 150 3.61 -8.68 17.18
C SER A 150 2.85 -10.01 17.20
N SER A 151 2.01 -10.26 16.18
CA SER A 151 1.29 -11.54 16.00
C SER A 151 2.22 -12.77 15.80
N PHE A 152 3.53 -12.52 15.71
CA PHE A 152 4.63 -13.48 15.67
C PHE A 152 4.81 -14.28 16.98
N SER A 153 4.44 -13.71 18.12
CA SER A 153 4.80 -14.31 19.43
C SER A 153 3.78 -15.31 20.01
N HIS A 154 2.70 -15.62 19.30
CA HIS A 154 1.57 -16.45 19.79
C HIS A 154 1.19 -17.60 18.84
N LEU A 155 2.02 -17.89 17.84
CA LEU A 155 1.85 -19.04 16.94
C LEU A 155 3.02 -20.04 17.02
N ASP A 156 3.92 -19.86 17.98
CA ASP A 156 4.95 -20.81 18.40
C ASP A 156 4.49 -21.59 19.64
#